data_AF-W6ZEQ1-F1
#
_entry.id   AF-W6ZEQ1-F1
#
_cell.length_a   1.000
_cell.length_b   1.000
_cell.length_c   1.000
_cell.angle_alpha   90.00
_cell.angle_beta   90.00
_cell.angle_gamma   90.00
#
_symmetry.space_group_name_H-M   'P 1'
#
loop_
_entity.id
_entity.type
_entity.pdbx_description
1 polymer ?
#
loop_
_entity_poly.entity_id
_entity_poly.type
_entity_poly.pdbx_seq_one_letter_code
_entity_poly.pdbx_strand_id
1 'polypeptide(L)'
;MIEIMSTPPLHIPPAIITGKYTPTHSAYSHTIHTIHTDLPYDARAASQYIADYIIERINAFNPTPDRPFVLGLPTGSSPILIYKHLVQRHKAGQVSFRNVVTFNMDEYVGIPRDHPESYHSFMYKHFFSHVDVKPDNINILNGNAPDLEAECQSYEDKISRVGGIELFLGGIGPDGHIAFNEPGSSLKSRTRVKTLAYETILANSRFFGNDLDQVPKMALTVGVQTVLDAREVVIIITGAHKAPALQRCIEGGVNHMWTLSSLQMHPHPLIVVDEDATLELQVKTVKYFKSIERVGKELGMRQKLPRKRDSLLDEGTLLAPEAQQNGIRLTVPQFDISRSPSPVLEPMSARLSDQEATGAIHPMDMDEIADQPSVRMGARVVG
;
A
#
# COMPACT_ATOMS: atom_id res chain seq x y z
N MET A 1 -20.65 48.75 -15.34
CA MET A 1 -19.63 48.33 -16.33
C MET A 1 -18.81 47.21 -15.72
N ILE A 2 -19.07 45.96 -16.11
CA ILE A 2 -18.17 45.15 -16.96
C ILE A 2 -19.11 44.20 -17.72
N GLU A 3 -18.95 44.19 -19.04
CA GLU A 3 -19.78 43.53 -20.04
C GLU A 3 -19.10 42.22 -20.45
N ILE A 4 -19.84 41.11 -20.47
CA ILE A 4 -19.32 39.78 -20.83
C ILE A 4 -19.60 39.56 -22.32
N MET A 5 -18.56 39.59 -23.15
CA MET A 5 -18.65 39.26 -24.58
C MET A 5 -18.65 37.75 -24.78
N SER A 6 -19.62 37.24 -25.54
CA SER A 6 -19.68 35.84 -25.97
C SER A 6 -18.86 35.63 -27.26
N THR A 7 -18.05 34.58 -27.29
CA THR A 7 -17.35 34.11 -28.50
C THR A 7 -18.15 33.00 -29.19
N PRO A 8 -18.26 32.99 -30.54
CA PRO A 8 -19.01 31.97 -31.27
C PRO A 8 -18.25 30.62 -31.39
N PRO A 9 -18.95 29.52 -31.67
CA PRO A 9 -18.37 28.17 -31.67
C PRO A 9 -17.44 27.91 -32.87
N LEU A 10 -16.31 27.25 -32.60
CA LEU A 10 -15.32 26.83 -33.59
C LEU A 10 -15.84 25.63 -34.41
N HIS A 11 -15.86 25.76 -35.74
CA HIS A 11 -16.26 24.69 -36.65
C HIS A 11 -15.07 23.75 -36.93
N ILE A 12 -15.18 22.48 -36.55
CA ILE A 12 -14.16 21.44 -36.78
C ILE A 12 -14.59 20.60 -38.00
N PRO A 13 -13.80 20.51 -39.09
CA PRO A 13 -14.15 19.69 -40.25
C PRO A 13 -14.01 18.19 -39.95
N PRO A 14 -14.76 17.31 -40.64
CA PRO A 14 -14.70 15.87 -40.41
C PRO A 14 -13.36 15.30 -40.91
N ALA A 15 -12.58 14.74 -39.98
CA ALA A 15 -11.35 14.02 -40.32
C ALA A 15 -11.69 12.68 -41.00
N ILE A 16 -11.20 12.51 -42.22
CA ILE A 16 -11.23 11.26 -42.99
C ILE A 16 -10.36 10.23 -42.24
N ILE A 17 -11.00 9.20 -41.67
CA ILE A 17 -10.28 8.09 -41.02
C ILE A 17 -9.88 7.08 -42.10
N THR A 18 -8.72 7.30 -42.71
CA THR A 18 -7.95 6.27 -43.40
C THR A 18 -6.54 6.26 -42.82
N GLY A 19 -6.37 5.60 -41.68
CA GLY A 19 -5.08 5.47 -41.03
C GLY A 19 -5.10 4.34 -40.00
N LYS A 20 -4.33 3.28 -40.26
CA LYS A 20 -4.09 2.19 -39.32
C LYS A 20 -3.41 2.75 -38.07
N TYR A 21 -4.15 2.88 -36.97
CA TYR A 21 -3.58 3.25 -35.68
C TYR A 21 -2.74 2.06 -35.16
N THR A 22 -1.42 2.21 -35.17
CA THR A 22 -0.48 1.27 -34.55
C THR A 22 0.05 1.92 -33.27
N PRO A 23 -0.31 1.43 -32.07
CA PRO A 23 0.17 2.03 -30.84
C PRO A 23 1.61 1.56 -30.57
N THR A 24 2.57 2.45 -30.74
CA THR A 24 4.00 2.22 -30.44
C THR A 24 4.43 2.86 -29.12
N HIS A 25 3.52 3.11 -28.18
CA HIS A 25 3.83 3.85 -26.95
C HIS A 25 3.54 3.00 -25.71
N SER A 26 4.50 3.01 -24.77
CA SER A 26 4.33 2.54 -23.40
C SER A 26 3.15 3.26 -22.76
N ALA A 27 2.07 2.53 -22.44
CA ALA A 27 0.86 3.14 -21.88
C ALA A 27 0.94 3.40 -20.37
N TYR A 28 2.06 3.11 -19.69
CA TYR A 28 2.08 3.04 -18.23
C TYR A 28 3.41 3.47 -17.60
N SER A 29 3.94 4.63 -18.01
CA SER A 29 5.26 5.05 -17.51
C SER A 29 5.26 5.83 -16.20
N HIS A 30 4.15 6.34 -15.65
CA HIS A 30 4.24 7.30 -14.53
C HIS A 30 3.15 7.25 -13.45
N THR A 31 2.15 6.37 -13.53
CA THR A 31 1.17 6.21 -12.44
C THR A 31 0.48 4.86 -12.56
N ILE A 32 1.01 3.83 -11.89
CA ILE A 32 0.18 2.69 -11.54
C ILE A 32 0.43 2.39 -10.06
N HIS A 33 -0.44 2.93 -9.21
CA HIS A 33 -0.73 2.28 -7.93
C HIS A 33 -1.63 1.10 -8.25
N THR A 34 -1.06 -0.08 -8.53
CA THR A 34 -1.96 -1.22 -8.67
C THR A 34 -2.42 -1.56 -7.25
N ILE A 35 -3.70 -1.35 -6.97
CA ILE A 35 -4.37 -1.87 -5.79
C ILE A 35 -5.04 -3.18 -6.19
N HIS A 36 -4.45 -4.31 -5.82
CA HIS A 36 -5.06 -5.62 -6.05
C HIS A 36 -6.19 -5.83 -5.03
N THR A 37 -7.44 -5.73 -5.48
CA THR A 37 -8.65 -5.95 -4.68
C THR A 37 -9.49 -7.14 -5.14
N ASP A 38 -9.02 -7.90 -6.15
CA ASP A 38 -9.75 -9.03 -6.75
C ASP A 38 -9.47 -10.38 -6.07
N LEU A 39 -8.62 -10.38 -5.03
CA LEU A 39 -8.27 -11.59 -4.31
C LEU A 39 -9.39 -11.93 -3.31
N PRO A 40 -9.76 -13.21 -3.13
CA PRO A 40 -10.90 -13.59 -2.31
C PRO A 40 -10.75 -13.09 -0.87
N TYR A 41 -11.45 -12.00 -0.57
CA TYR A 41 -11.97 -11.48 0.71
C TYR A 41 -11.15 -11.59 2.01
N ASP A 42 -9.86 -11.92 1.99
CA ASP A 42 -9.10 -11.99 3.23
C ASP A 42 -7.58 -11.74 3.08
N ALA A 43 -6.95 -11.45 4.21
CA ALA A 43 -5.51 -11.23 4.32
C ALA A 43 -4.66 -12.41 3.80
N ARG A 44 -5.19 -13.64 3.71
CA ARG A 44 -4.44 -14.79 3.19
C ARG A 44 -4.29 -14.68 1.68
N ALA A 45 -5.35 -14.31 0.98
CA ALA A 45 -5.28 -14.15 -0.47
C ALA A 45 -4.33 -13.03 -0.88
N ALA A 46 -4.38 -11.88 -0.19
CA ALA A 46 -3.42 -10.77 -0.35
C ALA A 46 -1.97 -11.23 -0.10
N SER A 47 -1.75 -12.00 0.97
CA SER A 47 -0.42 -12.53 1.32
C SER A 47 0.10 -13.54 0.31
N GLN A 48 -0.78 -14.43 -0.17
CA GLN A 48 -0.44 -15.41 -1.20
C GLN A 48 -0.03 -14.73 -2.50
N TYR A 49 -0.78 -13.71 -2.93
CA TYR A 49 -0.47 -12.95 -4.13
C TYR A 49 0.91 -12.31 -4.06
N ILE A 50 1.25 -11.63 -2.95
CA ILE A 50 2.59 -11.05 -2.79
C ILE A 50 3.67 -12.15 -2.79
N ALA A 51 3.44 -13.27 -2.13
CA ALA A 51 4.41 -14.37 -2.13
C ALA A 51 4.65 -14.90 -3.56
N ASP A 52 3.59 -15.11 -4.33
CA ASP A 52 3.66 -15.49 -5.74
C ASP A 52 4.39 -14.44 -6.58
N TYR A 53 4.11 -13.17 -6.33
CA TYR A 53 4.78 -12.06 -6.99
C TYR A 53 6.28 -12.04 -6.71
N ILE A 54 6.70 -12.14 -5.44
CA ILE A 54 8.12 -12.20 -5.05
C ILE A 54 8.82 -13.39 -5.72
N ILE A 55 8.17 -14.57 -5.76
CA ILE A 55 8.71 -15.76 -6.41
C ILE A 55 8.88 -15.55 -7.91
N GLU A 56 7.88 -14.99 -8.59
CA GLU A 56 7.96 -14.65 -10.00
C GLU A 56 9.12 -13.69 -10.26
N ARG A 57 9.28 -12.66 -9.42
CA ARG A 57 10.35 -11.67 -9.52
C ARG A 57 11.73 -12.28 -9.35
N ILE A 58 11.92 -13.13 -8.32
CA ILE A 58 13.18 -13.85 -8.10
C ILE A 58 13.49 -14.77 -9.29
N ASN A 59 12.53 -15.59 -9.73
CA ASN A 59 12.74 -16.56 -10.80
C ASN A 59 12.99 -15.88 -12.16
N ALA A 60 12.25 -14.81 -12.47
CA ALA A 60 12.44 -14.03 -13.70
C ALA A 60 13.78 -13.27 -13.70
N PHE A 61 14.26 -12.82 -12.54
CA PHE A 61 15.57 -12.21 -12.41
C PHE A 61 16.71 -13.23 -12.58
N ASN A 62 16.46 -14.49 -12.23
CA ASN A 62 17.40 -15.61 -12.33
C ASN A 62 18.75 -15.33 -11.61
N PRO A 63 18.74 -15.16 -10.28
CA PRO A 63 19.91 -14.67 -9.55
C PRO A 63 21.06 -15.68 -9.53
N THR A 64 22.27 -15.15 -9.71
CA THR A 64 23.53 -15.88 -9.66
C THR A 64 24.42 -15.31 -8.55
N PRO A 65 25.53 -15.97 -8.17
CA PRO A 65 26.44 -15.41 -7.16
C PRO A 65 26.95 -13.99 -7.49
N ASP A 66 27.25 -13.71 -8.76
CA ASP A 66 27.72 -12.39 -9.22
C ASP A 66 26.56 -11.41 -9.45
N ARG A 67 25.34 -11.93 -9.56
CA ARG A 67 24.12 -11.14 -9.75
C ARG A 67 23.03 -11.59 -8.77
N PRO A 68 23.14 -11.22 -7.48
CA PRO A 68 22.14 -11.60 -6.50
C PRO A 68 20.85 -10.78 -6.63
N PHE A 69 19.71 -11.37 -6.26
CA PHE A 69 18.47 -10.62 -6.12
C PHE A 69 18.46 -9.94 -4.75
N VAL A 70 18.35 -8.61 -4.70
CA VAL A 70 18.41 -7.84 -3.44
C VAL A 70 16.99 -7.54 -2.97
N LEU A 71 16.62 -8.05 -1.79
CA LEU A 71 15.26 -8.04 -1.26
C LEU A 71 15.18 -7.28 0.07
N GLY A 72 14.42 -6.18 0.10
CA GLY A 72 14.05 -5.47 1.32
C GLY A 72 12.91 -6.18 2.05
N LEU A 73 12.99 -6.36 3.36
CA LEU A 73 12.04 -7.15 4.15
C LEU A 73 11.54 -6.40 5.40
N PRO A 74 10.22 -6.41 5.69
CA PRO A 74 9.65 -5.83 6.89
C PRO A 74 9.56 -6.87 8.02
N THR A 75 9.14 -6.43 9.21
CA THR A 75 8.69 -7.32 10.30
C THR A 75 7.21 -7.05 10.64
N GLY A 76 6.75 -7.52 11.79
CA GLY A 76 5.37 -7.31 12.24
C GLY A 76 4.39 -8.39 11.77
N SER A 77 3.11 -8.21 12.09
CA SER A 77 2.09 -9.25 11.84
C SER A 77 1.74 -9.42 10.36
N SER A 78 1.69 -8.34 9.58
CA SER A 78 1.30 -8.34 8.17
C SER A 78 2.13 -9.29 7.29
N PRO A 79 3.47 -9.31 7.34
CA PRO A 79 4.26 -10.19 6.47
C PRO A 79 4.32 -11.67 6.91
N ILE A 80 3.81 -12.05 8.09
CA ILE A 80 3.94 -13.44 8.60
C ILE A 80 3.35 -14.47 7.61
N LEU A 81 2.17 -14.18 7.05
CA LEU A 81 1.53 -15.08 6.09
C LEU A 81 2.32 -15.16 4.77
N ILE A 82 2.89 -14.04 4.33
CA ILE A 82 3.77 -13.99 3.15
C ILE A 82 4.98 -14.91 3.37
N TYR A 83 5.65 -14.80 4.52
CA TYR A 83 6.77 -15.68 4.85
C TYR A 83 6.39 -17.16 4.88
N LYS A 84 5.23 -17.51 5.45
CA LYS A 84 4.73 -18.89 5.42
C LYS A 84 4.58 -19.41 3.99
N HIS A 85 4.02 -18.61 3.09
CA HIS A 85 3.90 -18.99 1.68
C HIS A 85 5.26 -19.12 0.99
N LEU A 86 6.18 -18.16 1.19
CA LEU A 86 7.54 -18.24 0.64
C LEU A 86 8.28 -19.51 1.11
N VAL A 87 8.20 -19.84 2.40
CA VAL A 87 8.76 -21.07 2.96
C VAL A 87 8.13 -22.31 2.33
N GLN A 88 6.81 -22.34 2.20
CA GLN A 88 6.10 -23.46 1.59
C GLN A 88 6.55 -23.68 0.13
N ARG A 89 6.65 -22.60 -0.65
CA ARG A 89 7.06 -22.68 -2.07
C ARG A 89 8.54 -23.03 -2.22
N HIS A 90 9.39 -22.57 -1.31
CA HIS A 90 10.78 -23.01 -1.25
C HIS A 90 10.91 -24.52 -0.98
N LYS A 91 10.20 -25.04 0.04
CA LYS A 91 10.18 -26.47 0.35
C LYS A 91 9.61 -27.33 -0.79
N ALA A 92 8.76 -26.75 -1.63
CA ALA A 92 8.24 -27.37 -2.85
C ALA A 92 9.19 -27.25 -4.07
N GLY A 93 10.38 -26.65 -3.91
CA GLY A 93 11.38 -26.50 -4.98
C GLY A 93 11.05 -25.42 -6.02
N GLN A 94 10.11 -24.52 -5.75
CA GLN A 94 9.64 -23.51 -6.71
C GLN A 94 10.46 -22.20 -6.69
N VAL A 95 11.27 -22.00 -5.65
CA VAL A 95 12.13 -20.82 -5.48
C VAL A 95 13.34 -21.17 -4.62
N SER A 96 14.49 -20.55 -4.91
CA SER A 96 15.70 -20.63 -4.10
C SER A 96 16.13 -19.22 -3.66
N PHE A 97 16.55 -19.11 -2.42
CA PHE A 97 17.09 -17.91 -1.79
C PHE A 97 18.62 -17.93 -1.69
N ARG A 98 19.28 -18.94 -2.26
CA ARG A 98 20.75 -19.12 -2.19
C ARG A 98 21.55 -17.94 -2.74
N ASN A 99 21.01 -17.27 -3.76
CA ASN A 99 21.57 -16.07 -4.38
C ASN A 99 20.70 -14.82 -4.14
N VAL A 100 19.92 -14.82 -3.06
CA VAL A 100 19.19 -13.64 -2.58
C VAL A 100 20.02 -12.98 -1.48
N VAL A 101 20.10 -11.64 -1.50
CA VAL A 101 20.66 -10.81 -0.43
C VAL A 101 19.52 -10.03 0.20
N THR A 102 19.36 -10.10 1.51
CA THR A 102 18.25 -9.46 2.22
C THR A 102 18.71 -8.26 3.04
N PHE A 103 17.84 -7.26 3.13
CA PHE A 103 17.99 -6.10 4.02
C PHE A 103 16.69 -5.89 4.78
N ASN A 104 16.73 -5.98 6.10
CA ASN A 104 15.58 -5.64 6.94
C ASN A 104 15.45 -4.13 7.14
N MET A 105 14.22 -3.68 7.42
CA MET A 105 13.91 -2.25 7.58
C MET A 105 14.47 -1.65 8.86
N ASP A 106 14.53 -2.41 9.94
CA ASP A 106 14.75 -1.86 11.28
C ASP A 106 15.21 -2.92 12.28
N GLU A 107 15.70 -2.44 13.43
CA GLU A 107 15.94 -3.20 14.65
C GLU A 107 15.88 -2.26 15.87
N TYR A 108 15.41 -2.76 17.01
CA TYR A 108 15.42 -1.99 18.25
C TYR A 108 16.84 -1.76 18.76
N VAL A 109 17.08 -0.57 19.33
CA VAL A 109 18.36 -0.25 19.98
C VAL A 109 18.38 -0.82 21.39
N GLY A 110 19.48 -1.47 21.76
CA GLY A 110 19.72 -1.98 23.12
C GLY A 110 19.01 -3.29 23.47
N ILE A 111 18.26 -3.90 22.54
CA ILE A 111 17.65 -5.21 22.75
C ILE A 111 18.67 -6.32 22.47
N PRO A 112 18.82 -7.37 23.31
CA PRO A 112 19.69 -8.49 22.97
C PRO A 112 19.29 -9.13 21.64
N ARG A 113 20.27 -9.51 20.82
CA ARG A 113 20.04 -10.04 19.47
C ARG A 113 19.22 -11.34 19.47
N ASP A 114 19.35 -12.14 20.53
CA ASP A 114 18.64 -13.39 20.75
C ASP A 114 17.34 -13.23 21.55
N HIS A 115 17.01 -11.99 21.95
CA HIS A 115 15.75 -11.71 22.63
C HIS A 115 14.58 -12.14 21.72
N PRO A 116 13.53 -12.80 22.25
CA PRO A 116 12.41 -13.31 21.44
C PRO A 116 11.70 -12.26 20.57
N GLU A 117 11.66 -11.01 21.07
CA GLU A 117 11.01 -9.87 20.41
C GLU A 117 11.98 -8.99 19.60
N SER A 118 13.26 -9.37 19.48
CA SER A 118 14.16 -8.71 18.53
C SER A 118 13.75 -9.03 17.09
N TYR A 119 14.04 -8.12 16.16
CA TYR A 119 13.74 -8.34 14.75
C TYR A 119 14.70 -9.37 14.12
N HIS A 120 15.90 -9.54 14.67
CA HIS A 120 16.75 -10.72 14.44
C HIS A 120 15.96 -12.01 14.73
N SER A 121 15.49 -12.21 15.96
CA SER A 121 14.73 -13.42 16.35
C SER A 121 13.47 -13.61 15.51
N PHE A 122 12.72 -12.53 15.23
CA PHE A 122 11.53 -12.57 14.39
C PHE A 122 11.84 -13.16 13.01
N MET A 123 12.87 -12.65 12.33
CA MET A 123 13.20 -13.07 10.98
C MET A 123 13.71 -14.51 10.92
N TYR A 124 14.51 -14.95 11.88
CA TYR A 124 14.95 -16.34 11.96
C TYR A 124 13.80 -17.30 12.28
N LYS A 125 12.88 -16.90 13.16
CA LYS A 125 11.69 -17.69 13.52
C LYS A 125 10.76 -17.89 12.34
N HIS A 126 10.49 -16.82 11.59
CA HIS A 126 9.44 -16.83 10.56
C HIS A 126 9.95 -17.15 9.16
N PHE A 127 11.23 -16.91 8.85
CA PHE A 127 11.71 -17.00 7.48
C PHE A 127 13.10 -17.64 7.34
N PHE A 128 14.17 -17.01 7.86
CA PHE A 128 15.54 -17.37 7.49
C PHE A 128 15.96 -18.79 7.88
N SER A 129 15.44 -19.36 8.98
CA SER A 129 15.73 -20.75 9.38
C SER A 129 15.05 -21.81 8.49
N HIS A 130 14.17 -21.40 7.59
CA HIS A 130 13.30 -22.32 6.83
C HIS A 130 13.56 -22.28 5.31
N VAL A 131 14.55 -21.50 4.87
CA VAL A 131 14.94 -21.33 3.47
C VAL A 131 16.46 -21.43 3.29
N ASP A 132 16.92 -21.60 2.05
CA ASP A 132 18.33 -21.77 1.70
C ASP A 132 19.13 -20.46 1.52
N VAL A 133 18.70 -19.37 2.19
CA VAL A 133 19.45 -18.11 2.19
C VAL A 133 20.78 -18.28 2.94
N LYS A 134 21.86 -17.72 2.41
CA LYS A 134 23.17 -17.78 3.06
C LYS A 134 23.21 -16.79 4.24
N PRO A 135 23.80 -17.15 5.39
CA PRO A 135 23.94 -16.22 6.52
C PRO A 135 24.62 -14.90 6.17
N ASP A 136 25.68 -14.94 5.34
CA ASP A 136 26.41 -13.73 4.90
C ASP A 136 25.59 -12.80 3.99
N ASN A 137 24.48 -13.31 3.45
CA ASN A 137 23.55 -12.55 2.62
C ASN A 137 22.42 -11.92 3.44
N ILE A 138 22.35 -12.17 4.76
CA ILE A 138 21.33 -11.61 5.64
C ILE A 138 21.86 -10.32 6.28
N ASN A 139 21.20 -9.20 6.00
CA ASN A 139 21.52 -7.91 6.60
C ASN A 139 20.35 -7.42 7.44
N ILE A 140 20.60 -7.25 8.74
CA ILE A 140 19.69 -6.62 9.70
C ILE A 140 20.54 -5.64 10.49
N LEU A 141 20.02 -4.44 10.74
CA LEU A 141 20.70 -3.40 11.51
C LEU A 141 21.14 -3.92 12.88
N ASN A 142 22.35 -3.54 13.30
CA ASN A 142 22.85 -3.87 14.62
C ASN A 142 22.47 -2.79 15.65
N GLY A 143 21.32 -2.95 16.29
CA GLY A 143 20.85 -2.06 17.37
C GLY A 143 21.72 -2.03 18.64
N ASN A 144 22.76 -2.88 18.73
CA ASN A 144 23.73 -2.88 19.83
C ASN A 144 25.13 -2.45 19.37
N ALA A 145 25.25 -1.81 18.19
CA ALA A 145 26.52 -1.28 17.74
C ALA A 145 27.03 -0.19 18.71
N PRO A 146 28.36 -0.09 18.95
CA PRO A 146 28.92 0.95 19.80
C PRO A 146 28.74 2.36 19.24
N ASP A 147 28.71 2.47 17.90
CA ASP A 147 28.40 3.69 17.16
C ASP A 147 27.22 3.40 16.23
N LEU A 148 26.05 3.92 16.60
CA LEU A 148 24.80 3.68 15.90
C LEU A 148 24.73 4.44 14.56
N GLU A 149 25.35 5.62 14.47
CA GLU A 149 25.39 6.41 13.25
C GLU A 149 26.32 5.77 12.21
N ALA A 150 27.48 5.26 12.64
CA ALA A 150 28.36 4.49 11.78
C ALA A 150 27.71 3.19 11.29
N GLU A 151 26.91 2.51 12.13
CA GLU A 151 26.12 1.34 11.71
C GLU A 151 25.10 1.72 10.62
N CYS A 152 24.36 2.81 10.79
CA CYS A 152 23.42 3.30 9.78
C CYS A 152 24.11 3.62 8.45
N GLN A 153 25.27 4.30 8.48
CA GLN A 153 26.03 4.61 7.26
C GLN A 153 26.57 3.34 6.59
N SER A 154 27.12 2.41 7.38
CA SER A 154 27.59 1.11 6.89
C SER A 154 26.47 0.30 6.23
N TYR A 155 25.25 0.40 6.75
CA TYR A 155 24.07 -0.26 6.18
C TYR A 155 23.71 0.29 4.79
N GLU A 156 23.72 1.62 4.63
CA GLU A 156 23.51 2.29 3.34
C GLU A 156 24.61 1.95 2.34
N ASP A 157 25.87 1.95 2.78
CA ASP A 157 27.01 1.57 1.95
C ASP A 157 26.90 0.13 1.47
N LYS A 158 26.45 -0.80 2.32
CA LYS A 158 26.20 -2.20 1.92
C LYS A 158 25.11 -2.30 0.87
N ILE A 159 24.00 -1.58 1.01
CA ILE A 159 22.92 -1.52 0.00
C ILE A 159 23.48 -1.01 -1.33
N SER A 160 24.27 0.06 -1.31
CA SER A 160 24.88 0.64 -2.51
C SER A 160 25.87 -0.34 -3.18
N ARG A 161 26.74 -1.00 -2.40
CA ARG A 161 27.73 -1.96 -2.91
C ARG A 161 27.13 -3.16 -3.63
N VAL A 162 25.93 -3.58 -3.25
CA VAL A 162 25.22 -4.68 -3.93
C VAL A 162 24.36 -4.22 -5.11
N GLY A 163 24.39 -2.93 -5.47
CA GLY A 163 23.69 -2.35 -6.62
C GLY A 163 22.26 -1.88 -6.33
N GLY A 164 21.93 -1.63 -5.06
CA GLY A 164 20.61 -1.21 -4.61
C GLY A 164 19.62 -2.35 -4.44
N ILE A 165 18.42 -2.02 -3.96
CA ILE A 165 17.35 -2.99 -3.67
C ILE A 165 16.52 -3.24 -4.94
N GLU A 166 16.33 -4.50 -5.32
CA GLU A 166 15.52 -4.87 -6.49
C GLU A 166 14.03 -4.83 -6.18
N LEU A 167 13.64 -5.33 -5.01
CA LEU A 167 12.26 -5.28 -4.52
C LEU A 167 12.28 -5.01 -3.02
N PHE A 168 11.54 -4.00 -2.58
CA PHE A 168 11.36 -3.70 -1.17
C PHE A 168 9.94 -4.07 -0.75
N LEU A 169 9.80 -5.12 0.06
CA LEU A 169 8.54 -5.45 0.71
C LEU A 169 8.37 -4.60 1.96
N GLY A 170 7.23 -3.92 2.09
CA GLY A 170 6.89 -3.10 3.24
C GLY A 170 5.47 -3.37 3.74
N GLY A 171 5.18 -2.86 4.93
CA GLY A 171 3.83 -2.72 5.46
C GLY A 171 3.57 -1.27 5.86
N ILE A 172 2.37 -1.00 6.35
CA ILE A 172 1.97 0.34 6.83
C ILE A 172 1.56 0.28 8.31
N GLY A 173 1.93 1.29 9.10
CA GLY A 173 1.35 1.55 10.42
C GLY A 173 -0.09 2.08 10.34
N PRO A 174 -0.87 2.04 11.43
CA PRO A 174 -2.21 2.66 11.47
C PRO A 174 -2.17 4.20 11.34
N ASP A 175 -1.01 4.81 11.54
CA ASP A 175 -0.68 6.22 11.36
C ASP A 175 -0.01 6.52 10.00
N GLY A 176 0.07 5.53 9.10
CA GLY A 176 0.69 5.68 7.79
C GLY A 176 2.21 5.57 7.75
N HIS A 177 2.87 5.15 8.84
CA HIS A 177 4.32 4.99 8.82
C HIS A 177 4.77 3.81 7.96
N ILE A 178 5.96 3.94 7.37
CA ILE A 178 6.73 2.85 6.77
C ILE A 178 8.02 2.62 7.59
N ALA A 179 8.30 1.38 7.99
CA ALA A 179 9.31 1.08 9.02
C ALA A 179 9.06 1.92 10.29
N PHE A 180 10.09 2.35 11.01
CA PHE A 180 9.95 3.36 12.08
C PHE A 180 9.98 4.81 11.55
N ASN A 181 9.63 5.07 10.29
CA ASN A 181 9.45 6.45 9.79
C ASN A 181 8.09 7.00 10.22
N GLU A 182 7.99 7.28 11.52
CA GLU A 182 6.82 7.85 12.19
C GLU A 182 6.40 9.22 11.60
N PRO A 183 5.14 9.64 11.83
CA PRO A 183 4.65 10.95 11.39
C PRO A 183 5.62 12.10 11.74
N GLY A 184 5.89 12.93 10.74
CA GLY A 184 6.85 14.04 10.83
C GLY A 184 8.25 13.70 10.31
N SER A 185 8.54 12.42 10.02
CA SER A 185 9.82 12.00 9.44
C SER A 185 10.04 12.62 8.05
N SER A 186 11.26 13.09 7.77
CA SER A 186 11.61 13.62 6.45
C SER A 186 11.36 12.57 5.36
N LEU A 187 10.67 12.97 4.28
CA LEU A 187 10.46 12.10 3.12
C LEU A 187 11.75 11.82 2.33
N LYS A 188 12.80 12.60 2.57
CA LYS A 188 14.15 12.37 2.03
C LYS A 188 15.11 11.71 3.05
N SER A 189 14.58 11.17 4.14
CA SER A 189 15.39 10.56 5.19
C SER A 189 16.19 9.35 4.69
N ARG A 190 17.38 9.16 5.25
CA ARG A 190 18.21 7.95 5.14
C ARG A 190 18.11 7.10 6.41
N THR A 191 18.79 5.96 6.38
CA THR A 191 18.95 5.07 7.54
C THR A 191 19.49 5.86 8.74
N ARG A 192 18.82 5.76 9.90
CA ARG A 192 19.14 6.58 11.08
C ARG A 192 18.64 5.95 12.38
N VAL A 193 19.12 6.50 13.49
CA VAL A 193 18.53 6.31 14.81
C VAL A 193 17.20 7.07 14.88
N LYS A 194 16.16 6.44 15.42
CA LYS A 194 14.85 7.03 15.64
C LYS A 194 14.35 6.73 17.04
N THR A 195 13.99 7.77 17.78
CA THR A 195 13.21 7.65 19.01
C THR A 195 11.79 7.25 18.67
N LEU A 196 11.26 6.25 19.37
CA LEU A 196 9.89 5.78 19.18
C LEU A 196 8.91 6.75 19.84
N ALA A 197 7.82 7.06 19.14
CA ALA A 197 6.70 7.80 19.69
C ALA A 197 6.01 6.99 20.80
N TYR A 198 5.33 7.71 21.71
CA TYR A 198 4.61 7.09 22.81
C TYR A 198 3.57 6.07 22.34
N GLU A 199 2.84 6.37 21.26
CA GLU A 199 1.87 5.45 20.66
C GLU A 199 2.52 4.15 20.15
N THR A 200 3.72 4.23 19.58
CA THR A 200 4.50 3.07 19.14
C THR A 200 4.91 2.22 20.35
N ILE A 201 5.37 2.86 21.42
CA ILE A 201 5.72 2.19 22.68
C ILE A 201 4.49 1.48 23.26
N LEU A 202 3.35 2.16 23.31
CA LEU A 202 2.09 1.61 23.79
C LEU A 202 1.63 0.41 22.95
N ALA A 203 1.66 0.52 21.62
CA ALA A 203 1.26 -0.55 20.71
C ALA A 203 2.18 -1.78 20.78
N ASN A 204 3.47 -1.56 21.04
CA ASN A 204 4.46 -2.63 21.14
C ASN A 204 4.56 -3.25 22.53
N SER A 205 4.09 -2.58 23.59
CA SER A 205 4.08 -3.10 24.97
C SER A 205 3.47 -4.49 25.09
N ARG A 206 2.49 -4.85 24.25
CA ARG A 206 1.88 -6.19 24.19
C ARG A 206 2.87 -7.34 23.96
N PHE A 207 4.01 -7.04 23.33
CA PHE A 207 5.11 -7.99 23.09
C PHE A 207 6.07 -8.08 24.29
N PHE A 208 6.10 -7.06 25.13
CA PHE A 208 6.96 -6.93 26.31
C PHE A 208 6.18 -7.11 27.62
N GLY A 209 5.23 -8.05 27.63
CA GLY A 209 4.44 -8.36 28.83
C GLY A 209 3.46 -7.26 29.27
N ASN A 210 3.12 -6.33 28.38
CA ASN A 210 2.37 -5.09 28.66
C ASN A 210 3.10 -4.14 29.62
N ASP A 211 4.43 -4.25 29.72
CA ASP A 211 5.28 -3.34 30.48
C ASP A 211 5.93 -2.32 29.53
N LEU A 212 5.60 -1.03 29.70
CA LEU A 212 6.12 0.06 28.87
C LEU A 212 7.62 0.29 29.08
N ASP A 213 8.14 0.00 30.28
CA ASP A 213 9.55 0.25 30.62
C ASP A 213 10.48 -0.78 29.96
N GLN A 214 9.93 -1.93 29.56
CA GLN A 214 10.65 -2.98 28.84
C GLN A 214 10.70 -2.75 27.33
N VAL A 215 9.91 -1.83 26.80
CA VAL A 215 9.90 -1.52 25.37
C VAL A 215 11.13 -0.65 25.03
N PRO A 216 11.97 -1.05 24.07
CA PRO A 216 13.07 -0.21 23.62
C PRO A 216 12.57 1.17 23.15
N LYS A 217 13.22 2.24 23.60
CA LYS A 217 12.79 3.63 23.32
C LYS A 217 13.33 4.18 22.00
N MET A 218 14.26 3.46 21.38
CA MET A 218 14.88 3.83 20.10
C MET A 218 14.99 2.61 19.20
N ALA A 219 15.04 2.86 17.90
CA ALA A 219 15.32 1.87 16.87
C ALA A 219 16.30 2.44 15.84
N LEU A 220 17.04 1.55 15.18
CA LEU A 220 17.65 1.86 13.88
C LEU A 220 16.63 1.55 12.81
N THR A 221 16.49 2.42 11.81
CA THR A 221 15.52 2.23 10.74
C THR A 221 16.03 2.78 9.43
N VAL A 222 15.73 2.10 8.32
CA VAL A 222 15.91 2.64 6.98
C VAL A 222 15.07 3.89 6.80
N GLY A 223 15.59 4.85 6.02
CA GLY A 223 14.87 6.07 5.73
C GLY A 223 13.77 5.88 4.69
N VAL A 224 12.87 6.86 4.58
CA VAL A 224 11.85 6.89 3.53
C VAL A 224 12.51 6.86 2.15
N GLN A 225 13.56 7.66 1.94
CA GLN A 225 14.28 7.66 0.66
C GLN A 225 15.02 6.34 0.42
N THR A 226 15.55 5.70 1.47
CA THR A 226 16.19 4.38 1.35
C THR A 226 15.22 3.33 0.79
N VAL A 227 13.94 3.39 1.17
CA VAL A 227 12.90 2.53 0.58
C VAL A 227 12.56 2.96 -0.85
N LEU A 228 12.38 4.27 -1.09
CA LEU A 228 12.03 4.80 -2.41
C LEU A 228 13.14 4.66 -3.46
N ASP A 229 14.38 4.41 -3.04
CA ASP A 229 15.50 4.11 -3.94
C ASP A 229 15.47 2.67 -4.47
N ALA A 230 14.59 1.81 -3.94
CA ALA A 230 14.39 0.48 -4.49
C ALA A 230 13.86 0.57 -5.93
N ARG A 231 14.16 -0.44 -6.76
CA ARG A 231 13.62 -0.49 -8.13
C ARG A 231 12.12 -0.73 -8.15
N GLU A 232 11.62 -1.38 -7.10
CA GLU A 232 10.24 -1.76 -6.90
C GLU A 232 9.91 -1.74 -5.41
N VAL A 233 8.74 -1.21 -5.06
CA VAL A 233 8.25 -1.18 -3.67
C VAL A 233 6.87 -1.83 -3.62
N VAL A 234 6.77 -2.92 -2.85
CA VAL A 234 5.54 -3.70 -2.68
C VAL A 234 5.05 -3.53 -1.25
N ILE A 235 3.80 -3.11 -1.07
CA ILE A 235 3.22 -2.86 0.25
C ILE A 235 2.03 -3.78 0.50
N ILE A 236 2.01 -4.45 1.65
CA ILE A 236 0.86 -5.20 2.15
C ILE A 236 0.06 -4.35 3.15
N ILE A 237 -1.27 -4.26 2.98
CA ILE A 237 -2.16 -3.53 3.88
C ILE A 237 -3.43 -4.35 4.11
N THR A 238 -3.61 -4.89 5.31
CA THR A 238 -4.73 -5.77 5.63
C THR A 238 -5.43 -5.36 6.92
N GLY A 239 -6.76 -5.40 6.89
CA GLY A 239 -7.66 -5.17 8.02
C GLY A 239 -8.14 -3.73 8.16
N ALA A 240 -9.36 -3.59 8.71
CA ALA A 240 -10.10 -2.32 8.82
C ALA A 240 -9.33 -1.23 9.58
N HIS A 241 -8.56 -1.61 10.59
CA HIS A 241 -7.73 -0.70 11.38
C HIS A 241 -6.62 0.02 10.58
N LYS A 242 -6.38 -0.36 9.32
CA LYS A 242 -5.44 0.32 8.40
C LYS A 242 -6.15 1.16 7.33
N ALA A 243 -7.47 1.11 7.23
CA ALA A 243 -8.22 1.81 6.19
C ALA A 243 -8.03 3.35 6.22
N PRO A 244 -8.03 4.03 7.39
CA PRO A 244 -7.76 5.46 7.43
C PRO A 244 -6.38 5.82 6.88
N ALA A 245 -5.35 5.03 7.23
CA ALA A 245 -4.00 5.25 6.75
C ALA A 245 -3.90 5.03 5.23
N LEU A 246 -4.55 4.00 4.69
CA LEU A 246 -4.60 3.73 3.26
C LEU A 246 -5.23 4.91 2.51
N GLN A 247 -6.39 5.38 2.96
CA GLN A 247 -7.08 6.53 2.35
C GLN A 247 -6.17 7.76 2.32
N ARG A 248 -5.54 8.10 3.44
CA ARG A 248 -4.64 9.27 3.53
C ARG A 248 -3.44 9.15 2.61
N CYS A 249 -2.88 7.94 2.45
CA CYS A 249 -1.71 7.72 1.62
C CYS A 249 -2.00 7.68 0.11
N ILE A 250 -3.24 7.41 -0.30
CA ILE A 250 -3.60 7.23 -1.73
C ILE A 250 -4.50 8.34 -2.26
N GLU A 251 -5.47 8.78 -1.48
CA GLU A 251 -6.40 9.84 -1.88
C GLU A 251 -5.97 11.22 -1.36
N GLY A 252 -5.10 11.25 -0.34
CA GLY A 252 -4.43 12.46 0.13
C GLY A 252 -3.21 12.83 -0.70
N GLY A 253 -2.72 14.06 -0.54
CA GLY A 253 -1.44 14.48 -1.12
C GLY A 253 -0.25 13.93 -0.34
N VAL A 254 0.92 13.95 -0.98
CA VAL A 254 2.21 13.60 -0.36
C VAL A 254 2.43 14.44 0.90
N ASN A 255 2.57 13.78 2.06
CA ASN A 255 2.60 14.40 3.38
C ASN A 255 3.47 13.60 4.34
N HIS A 256 4.43 14.27 5.01
CA HIS A 256 5.32 13.64 5.99
C HIS A 256 4.62 13.13 7.26
N MET A 257 3.36 13.52 7.50
CA MET A 257 2.53 12.95 8.57
C MET A 257 1.99 11.56 8.21
N TRP A 258 2.01 11.20 6.93
CA TRP A 258 1.61 9.91 6.39
C TRP A 258 2.73 9.42 5.49
N THR A 259 3.85 8.97 6.05
CA THR A 259 5.11 8.83 5.31
C THR A 259 5.02 7.89 4.10
N LEU A 260 4.13 6.88 4.14
CA LEU A 260 3.85 6.03 2.98
C LEU A 260 3.25 6.79 1.77
N SER A 261 2.61 7.95 1.96
CA SER A 261 2.13 8.79 0.85
C SER A 261 3.24 9.19 -0.12
N SER A 262 4.50 9.17 0.30
CA SER A 262 5.66 9.38 -0.57
C SER A 262 5.79 8.35 -1.69
N LEU A 263 5.15 7.19 -1.56
CA LEU A 263 5.07 6.15 -2.58
C LEU A 263 4.38 6.64 -3.86
N GLN A 264 3.57 7.70 -3.80
CA GLN A 264 3.01 8.37 -4.98
C GLN A 264 4.08 8.93 -5.93
N MET A 265 5.29 9.15 -5.44
CA MET A 265 6.43 9.63 -6.23
C MET A 265 7.31 8.48 -6.76
N HIS A 266 7.05 7.24 -6.34
CA HIS A 266 7.85 6.09 -6.75
C HIS A 266 7.44 5.63 -8.17
N PRO A 267 8.37 5.26 -9.06
CA PRO A 267 8.04 4.87 -10.44
C PRO A 267 7.35 3.49 -10.53
N HIS A 268 7.62 2.60 -9.57
CA HIS A 268 7.09 1.22 -9.58
C HIS A 268 6.53 0.80 -8.21
N PRO A 269 5.43 1.40 -7.74
CA PRO A 269 4.77 0.99 -6.51
C PRO A 269 3.72 -0.10 -6.78
N LEU A 270 3.62 -1.06 -5.88
CA LEU A 270 2.55 -2.06 -5.85
C LEU A 270 1.95 -2.09 -4.45
N ILE A 271 0.63 -1.95 -4.34
CA ILE A 271 -0.07 -2.00 -3.07
C ILE A 271 -1.09 -3.14 -3.12
N VAL A 272 -0.97 -4.10 -2.23
CA VAL A 272 -1.89 -5.23 -2.17
C VAL A 272 -2.65 -5.11 -0.87
N VAL A 273 -3.98 -5.17 -0.98
CA VAL A 273 -4.89 -4.91 0.13
C VAL A 273 -5.93 -6.01 0.25
N ASP A 274 -6.48 -6.20 1.45
CA ASP A 274 -7.76 -6.90 1.60
C ASP A 274 -8.93 -5.91 1.50
N GLU A 275 -10.16 -6.43 1.40
CA GLU A 275 -11.34 -5.57 1.24
C GLU A 275 -11.55 -4.68 2.49
N ASP A 276 -11.27 -5.19 3.69
CA ASP A 276 -11.39 -4.44 4.95
C ASP A 276 -10.48 -3.20 4.99
N ALA A 277 -9.27 -3.28 4.43
CA ALA A 277 -8.39 -2.12 4.34
C ALA A 277 -8.94 -1.02 3.40
N THR A 278 -9.93 -1.32 2.54
CA THR A 278 -10.51 -0.35 1.60
C THR A 278 -11.72 0.41 2.14
N LEU A 279 -12.16 0.16 3.37
CA LEU A 279 -13.41 0.70 3.93
C LEU A 279 -13.52 2.23 3.91
N GLU A 280 -12.39 2.93 4.02
CA GLU A 280 -12.33 4.40 4.00
C GLU A 280 -12.07 4.97 2.60
N LEU A 281 -11.81 4.14 1.59
CA LEU A 281 -11.61 4.61 0.22
C LEU A 281 -12.92 5.02 -0.42
N GLN A 282 -12.85 6.00 -1.34
CA GLN A 282 -13.99 6.32 -2.18
C GLN A 282 -14.35 5.12 -3.06
N VAL A 283 -15.66 4.87 -3.20
CA VAL A 283 -16.18 3.82 -4.11
C VAL A 283 -15.62 3.97 -5.52
N LYS A 284 -15.41 5.21 -5.99
CA LYS A 284 -14.84 5.50 -7.30
C LYS A 284 -13.39 5.01 -7.41
N THR A 285 -12.58 5.21 -6.37
CA THR A 285 -11.18 4.77 -6.28
C THR A 285 -11.09 3.26 -6.39
N VAL A 286 -11.88 2.53 -5.59
CA VAL A 286 -11.91 1.05 -5.61
C VAL A 286 -12.35 0.53 -6.97
N LYS A 287 -13.44 1.08 -7.54
CA LYS A 287 -13.93 0.69 -8.87
C LYS A 287 -12.92 0.97 -9.97
N TYR A 288 -12.18 2.06 -9.88
CA TYR A 288 -11.16 2.44 -10.85
C TYR A 288 -10.03 1.39 -10.89
N PHE A 289 -9.47 1.02 -9.73
CA PHE A 289 -8.39 0.02 -9.67
C PHE A 289 -8.89 -1.39 -10.02
N LYS A 290 -10.07 -1.82 -9.56
CA LYS A 290 -10.70 -3.09 -10.00
C LYS A 290 -10.84 -3.14 -11.53
N SER A 291 -11.25 -2.04 -12.16
CA SER A 291 -11.40 -1.97 -13.61
C SER A 291 -10.06 -2.06 -14.35
N ILE A 292 -9.02 -1.37 -13.86
CA ILE A 292 -7.68 -1.42 -14.47
C ILE A 292 -7.10 -2.82 -14.39
N GLU A 293 -7.20 -3.47 -13.24
CA GLU A 293 -6.68 -4.83 -13.05
C GLU A 293 -7.38 -5.84 -13.93
N ARG A 294 -8.70 -5.74 -14.08
CA ARG A 294 -9.46 -6.60 -15.00
C ARG A 294 -8.95 -6.45 -16.44
N VAL A 295 -8.81 -5.22 -16.93
CA VAL A 295 -8.32 -4.94 -18.28
C VAL A 295 -6.86 -5.40 -18.45
N GLY A 296 -6.02 -5.18 -17.45
CA GLY A 296 -4.62 -5.63 -17.45
C GLY A 296 -4.52 -7.15 -17.57
N LYS A 297 -5.31 -7.89 -16.79
CA LYS A 297 -5.39 -9.36 -16.85
C LYS A 297 -5.88 -9.86 -18.21
N GLU A 298 -6.95 -9.27 -18.75
CA GLU A 298 -7.51 -9.65 -20.07
C GLU A 298 -6.50 -9.45 -21.21
N LEU A 299 -5.70 -8.39 -21.14
CA LEU A 299 -4.65 -8.09 -22.12
C LEU A 299 -3.33 -8.82 -21.85
N GLY A 300 -3.24 -9.59 -20.76
CA GLY A 300 -1.98 -10.21 -20.32
C GLY A 300 -0.88 -9.18 -20.01
N MET A 301 -1.25 -7.93 -19.74
CA MET A 301 -0.30 -6.87 -19.41
C MET A 301 0.29 -7.14 -18.03
N ARG A 302 1.63 -7.14 -17.96
CA ARG A 302 2.39 -7.21 -16.71
C ARG A 302 3.23 -5.95 -16.56
N GLN A 303 3.47 -5.55 -15.32
CA GLN A 303 4.36 -4.43 -15.02
C GLN A 303 5.75 -4.74 -15.59
N LYS A 304 6.20 -3.93 -16.56
CA LYS A 304 7.51 -4.09 -17.19
C LYS A 304 8.53 -3.28 -16.39
N LEU A 305 9.38 -3.98 -15.65
CA LEU A 305 10.37 -3.34 -14.78
C LEU A 305 11.63 -2.93 -15.57
N PRO A 306 12.32 -1.85 -15.15
CA PRO A 306 13.51 -1.36 -15.82
C PRO A 306 14.62 -2.40 -15.79
N ARG A 307 15.19 -2.70 -16.97
CA ARG A 307 16.08 -3.86 -17.20
C ARG A 307 17.51 -3.71 -16.64
N LYS A 308 17.98 -2.53 -16.23
CA LYS A 308 19.43 -2.30 -16.03
C LYS A 308 19.83 -1.93 -14.60
N ARG A 309 20.70 -2.77 -14.04
CA ARG A 309 21.69 -2.43 -13.01
C ARG A 309 22.67 -1.41 -13.59
N ASP A 310 22.77 -0.27 -12.91
CA ASP A 310 23.75 0.82 -13.03
C ASP A 310 24.07 1.39 -14.41
N SER A 311 23.68 2.65 -14.61
CA SER A 311 24.63 3.74 -14.88
C SER A 311 23.90 5.07 -14.67
N LEU A 312 24.43 5.91 -13.79
CA LEU A 312 24.38 7.34 -14.01
C LEU A 312 24.90 7.57 -15.44
N LEU A 313 24.10 8.23 -16.28
CA LEU A 313 24.34 8.52 -17.72
C LEU A 313 24.05 7.35 -18.68
N ASP A 314 22.85 7.34 -19.25
CA ASP A 314 22.70 7.12 -20.70
C ASP A 314 21.40 7.83 -21.17
N GLU A 315 21.53 9.10 -21.56
CA GLU A 315 20.51 9.75 -22.38
C GLU A 315 20.52 9.10 -23.75
N GLY A 316 19.52 8.27 -24.03
CA GLY A 316 19.21 7.85 -25.39
C GLY A 316 19.36 6.36 -25.67
N THR A 317 18.42 5.55 -25.18
CA THR A 317 17.90 4.44 -26.01
C THR A 317 16.49 4.07 -25.58
N LEU A 318 15.49 4.75 -26.16
CA LEU A 318 14.10 4.32 -26.13
C LEU A 318 13.95 3.09 -27.05
N LEU A 319 14.22 1.90 -26.54
CA LEU A 319 13.91 0.66 -27.25
C LEU A 319 12.48 0.22 -26.94
N ALA A 320 11.59 0.47 -27.90
CA ALA A 320 10.22 -0.04 -27.91
C ALA A 320 10.22 -1.59 -27.93
N PRO A 321 9.35 -2.27 -27.15
CA PRO A 321 9.13 -3.70 -27.30
C PRO A 321 8.24 -4.03 -28.52
N GLU A 322 8.52 -5.16 -29.18
CA GLU A 322 7.72 -5.69 -30.29
C GLU A 322 6.45 -6.42 -29.80
N ALA A 323 5.38 -6.30 -30.58
CA ALA A 323 4.10 -6.96 -30.33
C ALA A 323 4.17 -8.45 -30.72
N GLN A 324 3.72 -9.34 -29.84
CA GLN A 324 3.34 -10.69 -30.23
C GLN A 324 1.98 -10.61 -30.96
N GLN A 325 1.97 -10.99 -32.24
CA GLN A 325 0.76 -11.01 -33.06
C GLN A 325 -0.18 -12.14 -32.62
N ASN A 326 -1.03 -11.86 -31.63
CA ASN A 326 -2.27 -12.62 -31.43
C ASN A 326 -3.44 -11.67 -31.71
N GLY A 327 -4.06 -11.82 -32.87
CA GLY A 327 -5.09 -10.94 -33.41
C GLY A 327 -6.40 -10.97 -32.61
N ILE A 328 -6.46 -10.25 -31.50
CA ILE A 328 -7.70 -9.98 -30.77
C ILE A 328 -8.21 -8.59 -31.18
N ARG A 329 -9.37 -8.58 -31.83
CA ARG A 329 -10.07 -7.36 -32.24
C ARG A 329 -10.98 -6.91 -31.10
N LEU A 330 -10.61 -5.83 -30.42
CA LEU A 330 -11.45 -5.20 -29.40
C LEU A 330 -12.67 -4.54 -30.05
N THR A 331 -13.87 -5.02 -29.71
CA THR A 331 -15.13 -4.33 -30.03
C THR A 331 -15.49 -3.41 -28.87
N VAL A 332 -15.54 -2.10 -29.15
CA VAL A 332 -16.08 -1.10 -28.22
C VAL A 332 -17.59 -1.34 -28.09
N PRO A 333 -18.15 -1.53 -26.88
CA PRO A 333 -19.59 -1.56 -26.70
C PRO A 333 -20.18 -0.19 -27.07
N GLN A 334 -21.07 -0.14 -28.05
CA GLN A 334 -21.91 1.04 -28.27
C GLN A 334 -22.92 1.12 -27.13
N PHE A 335 -22.74 2.08 -26.24
CA PHE A 335 -23.78 2.44 -25.27
C PHE A 335 -24.78 3.36 -25.96
N ASP A 336 -26.05 2.95 -25.95
CA ASP A 336 -27.16 3.82 -26.36
C ASP A 336 -27.36 4.91 -25.30
N ILE A 337 -27.05 6.16 -25.65
CA ILE A 337 -27.25 7.32 -24.79
C ILE A 337 -28.63 7.93 -25.10
N SER A 338 -29.69 7.13 -24.96
CA SER A 338 -31.04 7.67 -24.82
C SER A 338 -31.27 7.97 -23.33
N ARG A 339 -31.02 9.23 -22.92
CA ARG A 339 -31.37 9.69 -21.58
C ARG A 339 -32.90 9.75 -21.48
N SER A 340 -33.51 8.90 -20.66
CA SER A 340 -34.81 9.21 -20.10
C SER A 340 -34.64 10.36 -19.09
N PRO A 341 -35.53 11.37 -19.08
CA PRO A 341 -35.46 12.45 -18.11
C PRO A 341 -35.60 11.85 -16.70
N SER A 342 -34.70 12.23 -15.80
CA SER A 342 -34.78 11.85 -14.39
C SER A 342 -36.09 12.37 -13.79
N PRO A 343 -36.78 11.60 -12.94
CA PRO A 343 -37.97 12.09 -12.26
C PRO A 343 -37.60 13.28 -11.37
N VAL A 344 -38.43 14.32 -11.42
CA VAL A 344 -38.31 15.48 -10.54
C VAL A 344 -38.57 15.02 -9.10
N LEU A 345 -37.60 15.23 -8.20
CA LEU A 345 -37.74 14.92 -6.79
C LEU A 345 -38.50 16.06 -6.11
N GLU A 346 -39.73 15.80 -5.68
CA GLU A 346 -40.46 16.73 -4.82
C GLU A 346 -40.02 16.60 -3.35
N PRO A 347 -39.85 17.73 -2.63
CA PRO A 347 -39.54 17.72 -1.21
C PRO A 347 -40.72 17.16 -0.40
N MET A 348 -40.41 16.46 0.70
CA MET A 348 -41.40 15.83 1.60
C MET A 348 -42.41 16.81 2.23
N SER A 349 -42.17 18.12 2.15
CA SER A 349 -43.10 19.18 2.57
C SER A 349 -44.29 19.40 1.61
N ALA A 350 -44.23 18.83 0.39
CA ALA A 350 -45.30 18.96 -0.62
C ALA A 350 -46.41 17.90 -0.51
N ARG A 351 -46.33 16.99 0.48
CA ARG A 351 -47.28 15.86 0.66
C ARG A 351 -48.41 16.10 1.67
N LEU A 352 -48.60 17.34 2.12
CA LEU A 352 -49.76 17.70 2.93
C LEU A 352 -50.79 18.37 2.02
N SER A 353 -51.90 17.69 1.75
CA SER A 353 -53.04 18.27 1.06
C SER A 353 -53.86 19.14 2.01
N ASP A 354 -54.32 20.30 1.54
CA ASP A 354 -55.15 21.31 2.22
C ASP A 354 -56.58 20.85 2.62
N GLN A 355 -56.80 19.58 2.97
CA GLN A 355 -58.11 19.08 3.41
C GLN A 355 -58.27 18.81 4.90
N GLU A 356 -57.26 19.14 5.73
CA GLU A 356 -57.41 19.12 7.20
C GLU A 356 -57.21 20.52 7.84
N ALA A 357 -57.24 21.59 7.05
CA ALA A 357 -57.06 22.97 7.50
C ALA A 357 -58.36 23.70 7.88
N THR A 358 -59.38 23.00 8.39
CA THR A 358 -60.55 23.64 9.01
C THR A 358 -61.01 22.89 10.26
N GLY A 359 -60.30 23.10 11.37
CA GLY A 359 -60.71 22.68 12.71
C GLY A 359 -60.10 23.64 13.73
N ALA A 360 -60.95 24.44 14.38
CA ALA A 360 -60.59 25.59 15.20
C ALA A 360 -59.55 25.30 16.30
N ILE A 361 -58.57 26.20 16.43
CA ILE A 361 -57.66 26.29 17.58
C ILE A 361 -58.37 27.10 18.67
N HIS A 362 -58.66 26.48 19.81
CA HIS A 362 -58.89 27.18 21.08
C HIS A 362 -57.58 27.16 21.89
N PRO A 363 -57.15 28.27 22.51
CA PRO A 363 -55.93 28.28 23.31
C PRO A 363 -56.22 27.77 24.72
N MET A 364 -55.38 26.88 25.26
CA MET A 364 -55.27 26.66 26.69
C MET A 364 -53.81 26.52 27.13
N ASP A 365 -53.62 26.92 28.38
CA ASP A 365 -52.45 27.50 29.00
C ASP A 365 -51.24 26.57 29.23
N MET A 366 -50.08 27.22 29.28
CA MET A 366 -48.81 26.68 29.76
C MET A 366 -48.80 26.68 31.28
N ASP A 367 -49.11 25.54 31.90
CA ASP A 367 -48.64 25.20 33.25
C ASP A 367 -48.85 23.69 33.46
N GLU A 368 -47.75 22.92 33.43
CA GLU A 368 -47.49 21.70 34.22
C GLU A 368 -46.28 20.95 33.61
N ILE A 369 -45.07 21.35 34.03
CA ILE A 369 -43.86 20.53 33.94
C ILE A 369 -43.55 20.04 35.36
N ALA A 370 -43.82 18.77 35.60
CA ALA A 370 -43.33 17.93 36.71
C ALA A 370 -43.91 16.53 36.43
N ASP A 371 -43.29 15.38 36.62
CA ASP A 371 -42.06 14.89 37.23
C ASP A 371 -41.99 13.40 36.76
N GLN A 372 -40.89 12.70 37.05
CA GLN A 372 -40.76 11.23 37.17
C GLN A 372 -40.03 10.42 36.05
N PRO A 373 -39.28 9.36 36.45
CA PRO A 373 -37.89 9.22 36.04
C PRO A 373 -37.53 7.87 35.36
N SER A 374 -36.24 7.81 34.96
CA SER A 374 -35.50 6.69 34.39
C SER A 374 -35.61 5.35 35.13
N VAL A 375 -35.73 4.24 34.41
CA VAL A 375 -35.49 2.88 34.93
C VAL A 375 -34.37 2.18 34.17
N ARG A 376 -33.35 1.76 34.92
CA ARG A 376 -32.24 0.88 34.52
C ARG A 376 -32.47 -0.53 35.11
N MET A 377 -31.92 -1.52 34.40
CA MET A 377 -31.42 -2.84 34.83
C MET A 377 -32.40 -4.00 35.10
N GLY A 378 -32.05 -5.17 34.57
CA GLY A 378 -32.41 -6.46 35.15
C GLY A 378 -32.33 -7.65 34.18
N ALA A 379 -31.23 -8.41 34.22
CA ALA A 379 -31.13 -9.75 33.65
C ALA A 379 -31.64 -10.81 34.65
N ARG A 380 -32.43 -11.80 34.22
CA ARG A 380 -32.24 -13.23 34.58
C ARG A 380 -33.17 -14.19 33.83
N VAL A 381 -32.63 -15.39 33.72
CA VAL A 381 -33.08 -16.62 33.06
C VAL A 381 -34.13 -17.38 33.89
N VAL A 382 -34.86 -18.26 33.19
CA VAL A 382 -35.37 -19.61 33.54
C VAL A 382 -36.90 -19.73 33.49
N GLY A 383 -37.34 -20.60 32.59
CA GLY A 383 -38.62 -21.28 32.50
C GLY A 383 -38.47 -22.41 31.49
#